data_AF-A0A7K3PQI6-F1
#
_entry.id   AF-A0A7K3PQI6-F1
#
_cell.length_a   1.000
_cell.length_b   1.000
_cell.length_c   1.000
_cell.angle_alpha   90.00
_cell.angle_beta   90.00
_cell.angle_gamma   90.00
#
_symmetry.space_group_name_H-M   'P 1'
#
loop_
_entity.id
_entity.type
_entity.pdbx_description
1 polymer ?
#
loop_
_entity_poly.entity_id
_entity_poly.type
_entity_poly.pdbx_seq_one_letter_code
_entity_poly.pdbx_strand_id
1 'polypeptide(L)'
;MALGTATDPYELRFDTGRICLDLVATTHPVERLGSLDALRAWITGSGLVPPGTPLAHADPTWLTGFRELRGETARLVRARPAPPAPAHALALARVNELA
;
A
#
# COMPACT_ATOMS: atom_id res chain seq x y z
N MET A 1 -37.70 -13.46 16.50
CA MET A 1 -36.25 -13.57 16.77
C MET A 1 -35.53 -13.30 15.45
N ALA A 2 -34.83 -12.17 15.36
CA ALA A 2 -34.08 -11.81 14.17
C ALA A 2 -32.85 -12.71 14.07
N LEU A 3 -32.71 -13.44 12.95
CA LEU A 3 -31.45 -14.09 12.59
C LEU A 3 -30.40 -13.00 12.48
N GLY A 4 -29.36 -13.09 13.30
CA GLY A 4 -28.20 -12.20 13.22
C GLY A 4 -27.65 -12.27 11.81
N THR A 5 -27.82 -11.18 11.07
CA THR A 5 -26.99 -10.89 9.91
C THR A 5 -25.58 -10.73 10.44
N ALA A 6 -24.83 -11.84 10.46
CA ALA A 6 -23.38 -11.75 10.57
C ALA A 6 -22.94 -10.94 9.34
N THR A 7 -22.70 -9.65 9.59
CA THR A 7 -22.05 -8.73 8.67
C THR A 7 -20.83 -9.48 8.13
N ASP A 8 -20.80 -9.74 6.83
CA ASP A 8 -19.68 -10.45 6.18
C ASP A 8 -18.40 -9.73 6.62
N PRO A 9 -17.29 -10.40 7.00
CA PRO A 9 -16.11 -9.70 7.50
C PRO A 9 -15.58 -8.64 6.51
N TYR A 10 -16.01 -8.69 5.26
CA TYR A 10 -15.65 -7.80 4.16
C TYR A 10 -16.48 -6.51 4.05
N GLU A 11 -17.56 -6.30 4.82
CA GLU A 11 -18.49 -5.18 4.60
C GLU A 11 -17.99 -3.80 5.07
N LEU A 12 -16.92 -3.70 5.86
CA LEU A 12 -16.52 -2.42 6.49
C LEU A 12 -15.04 -2.04 6.35
N ARG A 13 -14.35 -2.51 5.30
CA ARG A 13 -12.91 -2.27 5.19
C ARG A 13 -12.53 -1.84 3.79
N PHE A 14 -12.19 -0.55 3.66
CA PHE A 14 -11.21 -0.12 2.68
C PHE A 14 -9.84 -0.71 3.07
N ASP A 15 -9.70 -2.04 3.06
CA ASP A 15 -8.46 -2.75 3.44
C ASP A 15 -7.30 -2.26 2.58
N THR A 16 -7.55 -2.06 1.28
CA THR A 16 -6.60 -1.44 0.36
C THR A 16 -6.20 -0.03 0.80
N GLY A 17 -7.15 0.77 1.31
CA GLY A 17 -6.87 2.11 1.83
C GLY A 17 -5.95 2.08 3.05
N ARG A 18 -6.19 1.15 3.98
CA ARG A 18 -5.32 0.93 5.15
C ARG A 18 -3.92 0.50 4.70
N ILE A 19 -3.80 -0.46 3.79
CA ILE A 19 -2.50 -0.95 3.29
C ILE A 19 -1.72 0.18 2.60
N CYS A 20 -2.39 1.02 1.81
CA CYS A 20 -1.76 2.20 1.20
C CYS A 20 -1.22 3.18 2.26
N LEU A 21 -1.96 3.43 3.33
CA LEU A 21 -1.51 4.29 4.43
C LEU A 21 -0.37 3.65 5.24
N ASP A 22 -0.45 2.34 5.50
CA ASP A 22 0.63 1.57 6.17
C ASP A 22 1.91 1.59 5.31
N LEU A 23 1.79 1.51 3.98
CA LEU A 23 2.92 1.67 3.06
C LEU A 23 3.55 3.05 3.20
N VAL A 24 2.75 4.13 3.17
CA VAL A 24 3.24 5.52 3.36
C VAL A 24 3.92 5.70 4.71
N ALA A 25 3.39 5.09 5.77
CA ALA A 25 3.92 5.18 7.12
C ALA A 25 5.30 4.54 7.30
N THR A 26 5.74 3.67 6.38
CA THR A 26 7.09 3.05 6.43
C THR A 26 8.25 4.05 6.31
N THR A 27 7.97 5.31 6.02
CA THR A 27 8.97 6.40 6.01
C THR A 27 9.16 7.09 7.37
N HIS A 28 8.30 6.81 8.36
CA HIS A 28 8.28 7.52 9.64
C HIS A 28 8.46 6.59 10.84
N PRO A 29 9.27 6.95 11.85
CA PRO A 29 10.18 8.11 11.89
C PRO A 29 11.45 7.94 11.03
N VAL A 30 11.71 6.72 10.55
CA VAL A 30 12.88 6.35 9.73
C VAL A 30 12.44 5.45 8.58
N GLU A 31 13.31 5.27 7.58
CA GLU A 31 13.08 4.32 6.49
C GLU A 31 13.01 2.88 7.02
N ARG A 32 11.85 2.24 6.89
CA ARG A 32 11.61 0.85 7.30
C ARG A 32 11.72 -0.14 6.15
N LEU A 33 11.55 0.29 4.90
CA LEU A 33 11.76 -0.52 3.70
C LEU A 33 13.19 -0.30 3.20
N GLY A 34 14.18 -0.59 4.05
CA GLY A 34 15.61 -0.40 3.79
C GLY A 34 16.25 -1.52 2.96
N SER A 35 15.69 -2.72 3.03
CA SER A 35 16.24 -3.95 2.44
C SER A 35 15.12 -4.83 1.86
N LEU A 36 15.51 -5.83 1.07
CA LEU A 36 14.60 -6.82 0.51
C LEU A 36 13.91 -7.66 1.60
N ASP A 37 14.63 -8.01 2.68
CA ASP A 37 14.06 -8.75 3.81
C ASP A 37 12.99 -7.93 4.54
N ALA A 38 13.23 -6.64 4.73
CA ALA A 38 12.24 -5.74 5.32
C ALA A 38 10.99 -5.60 4.44
N LEU A 39 11.16 -5.56 3.11
CA LEU A 39 10.04 -5.56 2.18
C LEU A 39 9.23 -6.86 2.26
N ARG A 40 9.89 -8.03 2.27
CA ARG A 40 9.21 -9.33 2.40
C ARG A 40 8.43 -9.41 3.71
N ALA A 41 9.05 -9.00 4.82
CA ALA A 41 8.40 -8.95 6.13
C ALA A 41 7.17 -8.01 6.14
N TRP A 42 7.27 -6.86 5.48
CA TRP A 42 6.14 -5.93 5.34
C TRP A 42 5.01 -6.51 4.49
N ILE A 43 5.29 -7.12 3.34
CA ILE A 43 4.28 -7.74 2.45
C ILE A 43 3.51 -8.84 3.20
N THR A 44 4.21 -9.70 3.94
CA THR A 44 3.57 -10.76 4.73
C THR A 44 2.81 -10.19 5.93
N GLY A 45 3.38 -9.18 6.62
CA GLY A 45 2.76 -8.57 7.79
C GLY A 45 1.55 -7.68 7.49
N SER A 46 1.47 -7.11 6.29
CA SER A 46 0.34 -6.27 5.85
C SER A 46 -0.88 -7.06 5.37
N GLY A 47 -0.73 -8.39 5.17
CA GLY A 47 -1.78 -9.24 4.63
C GLY A 47 -1.99 -9.11 3.13
N LEU A 48 -1.03 -8.52 2.39
CA LEU A 48 -1.07 -8.46 0.92
C LEU A 48 -1.02 -9.84 0.26
N VAL A 49 -0.46 -10.82 0.96
CA VAL A 49 -0.41 -12.23 0.54
C VAL A 49 -0.91 -13.12 1.66
N PRO A 50 -1.46 -14.31 1.34
CA PRO A 50 -1.77 -15.31 2.35
C PRO A 50 -0.58 -15.65 3.25
N PRO A 51 -0.81 -15.98 4.54
CA PRO A 51 0.25 -16.43 5.43
C PRO A 51 1.01 -17.62 4.85
N GLY A 52 2.33 -17.56 4.87
CA GLY A 52 3.20 -18.62 4.35
C GLY A 52 3.46 -18.58 2.84
N THR A 53 2.93 -17.60 2.10
CA THR A 53 3.26 -17.41 0.68
C THR A 53 4.76 -17.15 0.50
N PRO A 54 5.49 -18.01 -0.25
CA PRO A 54 6.92 -17.80 -0.48
C PRO A 54 7.17 -16.61 -1.40
N LEU A 55 7.96 -15.64 -0.94
CA LEU A 55 8.38 -14.48 -1.74
C LEU A 55 9.75 -14.70 -2.40
N ALA A 56 10.07 -15.94 -2.79
CA ALA A 56 11.40 -16.32 -3.27
C ALA A 56 11.88 -15.48 -4.47
N HIS A 57 10.95 -15.09 -5.35
CA HIS A 57 11.21 -14.30 -6.56
C HIS A 57 11.34 -12.79 -6.32
N ALA A 58 11.11 -12.29 -5.09
CA ALA A 58 11.28 -10.88 -4.81
C ALA A 58 12.76 -10.50 -4.95
N ASP A 59 13.04 -9.44 -5.69
CA ASP A 59 14.39 -8.98 -6.02
C ASP A 59 14.55 -7.48 -5.72
N PRO A 60 15.75 -6.87 -5.88
CA PRO A 60 15.95 -5.45 -5.61
C PRO A 60 15.08 -4.49 -6.44
N THR A 61 14.57 -4.91 -7.61
CA THR A 61 13.68 -4.06 -8.42
C THR A 61 12.34 -3.84 -7.74
N TRP A 62 11.85 -4.83 -6.98
CA TRP A 62 10.65 -4.69 -6.16
C TRP A 62 10.84 -3.60 -5.11
N LEU A 63 12.01 -3.56 -4.45
CA LEU A 63 12.28 -2.55 -3.44
C LEU A 63 12.21 -1.13 -4.03
N THR A 64 12.76 -0.93 -5.22
CA THR A 64 12.65 0.34 -5.95
C THR A 64 11.20 0.66 -6.29
N GLY A 65 10.47 -0.30 -6.87
CA GLY A 65 9.06 -0.12 -7.25
C GLY A 65 8.15 0.21 -6.06
N PHE A 66 8.28 -0.48 -4.93
CA PHE A 66 7.51 -0.20 -3.72
C PHE A 66 7.83 1.19 -3.14
N ARG A 67 9.09 1.63 -3.20
CA ARG A 67 9.48 2.98 -2.76
C ARG A 67 8.89 4.06 -3.68
N GLU A 68 8.84 3.82 -4.99
CA GLU A 68 8.20 4.72 -5.97
C GLU A 68 6.69 4.79 -5.74
N LEU A 69 6.02 3.62 -5.67
CA LEU A 69 4.59 3.51 -5.38
C LEU A 69 4.23 4.25 -4.10
N ARG A 70 5.02 4.07 -3.04
CA ARG A 70 4.85 4.77 -1.76
C ARG A 70 4.95 6.29 -1.90
N GLY A 71 5.92 6.76 -2.69
CA GLY A 71 6.12 8.19 -2.96
C GLY A 71 4.92 8.82 -3.66
N GLU A 72 4.43 8.18 -4.73
CA GLU A 72 3.26 8.67 -5.48
C GLU A 72 1.97 8.55 -4.66
N THR A 73 1.79 7.45 -3.91
CA THR A 73 0.67 7.29 -2.97
C THR A 73 0.66 8.41 -1.92
N ALA A 74 1.81 8.75 -1.34
CA ALA A 74 1.91 9.84 -0.37
C ALA A 74 1.54 11.20 -0.98
N ARG A 75 1.87 11.44 -2.26
CA ARG A 75 1.47 12.66 -2.98
C ARG A 75 -0.04 12.73 -3.16
N LEU A 76 -0.67 11.64 -3.56
CA LEU A 76 -2.13 11.56 -3.74
C LEU A 76 -2.87 11.77 -2.42
N VAL A 77 -2.45 11.11 -1.34
CA VAL A 77 -3.10 11.19 -0.02
C VAL A 77 -2.94 12.58 0.62
N ARG A 78 -1.81 13.26 0.41
CA ARG A 78 -1.52 14.58 1.01
C ARG A 78 -2.03 15.75 0.17
N ALA A 79 -2.43 15.52 -1.09
CA ALA A 79 -3.01 16.56 -1.93
C ALA A 79 -4.34 17.03 -1.31
N ARG A 80 -4.41 18.31 -0.95
CA ARG A 80 -5.65 18.93 -0.45
C ARG A 80 -6.71 18.90 -1.58
N PRO A 81 -8.02 18.78 -1.28
CA PRO A 81 -9.09 18.91 -2.27
C PRO A 81 -9.14 20.34 -2.84
N ALA A 82 -8.28 20.58 -3.82
CA ALA A 82 -8.35 21.63 -4.82
C ALA A 82 -8.62 20.92 -6.17
N PRO A 83 -9.08 21.62 -7.22
CA PRO A 83 -9.18 21.01 -8.54
C PRO A 83 -7.86 20.31 -8.91
N PRO A 84 -7.90 19.09 -9.50
CA PRO A 84 -6.74 18.25 -9.65
C PRO A 84 -5.64 18.99 -10.42
N ALA A 85 -4.56 19.32 -9.73
CA ALA A 85 -3.39 19.90 -10.34
C ALA A 85 -2.72 18.86 -11.27
N PRO A 86 -2.00 19.26 -12.32
CA PRO A 86 -1.29 18.34 -13.22
C PRO A 86 -0.42 17.30 -12.50
N ALA A 87 0.17 17.68 -11.36
CA ALA A 87 0.96 16.77 -10.52
C ALA A 87 0.13 15.61 -9.93
N HIS A 88 -1.14 15.84 -9.57
CA HIS A 88 -2.03 14.79 -9.09
C HIS A 88 -2.37 13.79 -10.19
N ALA A 89 -2.67 14.28 -11.40
CA ALA A 89 -2.95 13.42 -12.55
C ALA A 89 -1.74 12.54 -12.92
N LEU A 90 -0.54 13.12 -12.90
CA LEU A 90 0.70 12.37 -13.14
C LEU A 90 0.97 11.33 -12.05
N ALA A 91 0.79 11.68 -10.77
CA ALA A 91 0.96 10.74 -9.67
C ALA A 91 -0.03 9.57 -9.77
N LEU A 92 -1.29 9.85 -10.11
CA LEU A 92 -2.31 8.82 -10.31
C LEU A 92 -1.97 7.89 -11.48
N ALA A 93 -1.54 8.46 -12.61
CA ALA A 93 -1.08 7.66 -13.75
C ALA A 93 0.10 6.77 -13.37
N ARG A 94 1.06 7.29 -12.59
CA ARG A 94 2.19 6.50 -12.11
C ARG A 94 1.81 5.37 -11.17
N VAL A 95 0.89 5.61 -10.22
CA VAL A 95 0.38 4.54 -9.36
C VAL A 95 -0.25 3.42 -10.20
N ASN A 96 -1.04 3.77 -11.22
CA ASN A 96 -1.69 2.79 -12.08
C ASN A 96 -0.72 1.96 -12.93
N GLU A 97 0.43 2.52 -13.31
CA GLU A 97 1.47 1.77 -14.03
C GLU A 97 2.30 0.85 -13.11
N LEU A 98 2.33 1.15 -11.81
CA LEU A 98 3.12 0.40 -10.83
C LEU A 98 2.34 -0.70 -10.11
N ALA A 99 1.00 -0.66 -10.16
CA ALA A 99 0.08 -1.56 -9.46
C ALA A 99 -0.48 -2.63 -10.39
#